data_AF-A0A484ZEH9-F1
#
_entry.id   AF-A0A484ZEH9-F1
#
_cell.length_a   1.000
_cell.length_b   1.000
_cell.length_c   1.000
_cell.angle_alpha   90.00
_cell.angle_beta   90.00
_cell.angle_gamma   90.00
#
_symmetry.space_group_name_H-M   'P 1'
#
loop_
_entity.id
_entity.type
_entity.pdbx_description
1 polymer ?
#
loop_
_entity_poly.entity_id
_entity_poly.type
_entity_poly.pdbx_seq_one_letter_code
_entity_poly.pdbx_strand_id
1 'polypeptide(L)'
;MDDKRVPPAPEGEFVLFQSADGRLQIECRFESDTLWLSQALIADIYQKDVRTINEHLINIFNEGELEPAATIRKFRIVRLEGSREVARQIDYYNLDAILAVGYRVRSARGTQFRQWATQTLQEYVIKGFVMDDQRAEKPAGRAVRSAGLFRRDAGTHPRYSRQRTPGLSAH
;
A
#
# COMPACT_ATOMS: atom_id res chain seq x y z
N MET A 1 -28.72 -7.50 4.35
CA MET A 1 -27.92 -8.37 3.47
C MET A 1 -26.59 -7.67 3.29
N ASP A 2 -25.62 -8.18 4.03
CA ASP A 2 -24.43 -7.48 4.48
C ASP A 2 -23.45 -7.09 3.37
N ASP A 3 -23.01 -5.85 3.50
CA ASP A 3 -21.97 -5.16 2.73
C ASP A 3 -20.61 -5.82 2.97
N LYS A 4 -20.20 -6.74 2.10
CA LYS A 4 -18.82 -7.25 2.07
C LYS A 4 -17.94 -6.29 1.27
N ARG A 5 -17.59 -5.18 1.93
CA ARG A 5 -16.56 -4.24 1.50
C ARG A 5 -15.22 -4.96 1.43
N VAL A 6 -14.74 -5.27 0.23
CA VAL A 6 -13.42 -5.87 0.01
C VAL A 6 -12.37 -4.76 0.15
N PRO A 7 -11.30 -4.94 0.96
CA PRO A 7 -10.28 -3.91 1.11
C PRO A 7 -9.38 -3.79 -0.13
N PRO A 8 -8.83 -2.58 -0.40
CA PRO A 8 -7.81 -2.37 -1.43
C PRO A 8 -6.52 -3.13 -1.12
N ALA A 9 -5.54 -3.13 -2.05
CA ALA A 9 -4.22 -3.69 -1.77
C ALA A 9 -3.65 -3.11 -0.46
N PRO A 10 -3.00 -3.94 0.37
CA PRO A 10 -2.64 -3.59 1.72
C PRO A 10 -1.54 -2.54 1.82
N GLU A 11 -1.87 -1.26 1.70
CA GLU A 11 -0.99 -0.23 2.23
C GLU A 11 -1.12 -0.24 3.76
N GLY A 12 -0.19 -0.94 4.41
CA GLY A 12 -0.16 -1.07 5.88
C GLY A 12 -0.92 -2.27 6.44
N GLU A 13 -1.27 -3.28 5.63
CA GLU A 13 -1.74 -4.57 6.18
C GLU A 13 -0.58 -5.53 6.42
N PHE A 14 -0.84 -6.51 7.28
CA PHE A 14 0.10 -7.56 7.63
C PHE A 14 -0.37 -8.89 7.03
N VAL A 15 0.57 -9.65 6.47
CA VAL A 15 0.34 -11.04 6.06
C VAL A 15 1.09 -11.96 7.01
N LEU A 16 0.49 -13.11 7.33
CA LEU A 16 1.07 -14.07 8.25
C LEU A 16 1.81 -15.17 7.50
N PHE A 17 3.11 -15.27 7.73
CA PHE A 17 3.87 -16.48 7.43
C PHE A 17 3.81 -17.42 8.63
N GLN A 18 3.45 -18.68 8.39
CA GLN A 18 3.51 -19.75 9.38
C GLN A 18 4.35 -20.91 8.85
N SER A 19 5.31 -21.38 9.65
CA SER A 19 6.07 -22.59 9.30
C SER A 19 5.19 -23.83 9.36
N ALA A 20 5.54 -24.87 8.59
CA ALA A 20 4.73 -26.09 8.52
C ALA A 20 4.58 -26.83 9.87
N ASP A 21 5.55 -26.66 10.78
CA ASP A 21 5.50 -27.20 12.14
C ASP A 21 4.69 -26.32 13.13
N GLY A 22 4.17 -25.18 12.66
CA GLY A 22 3.42 -24.20 13.46
C GLY A 22 4.24 -23.43 14.49
N ARG A 23 5.55 -23.69 14.61
CA ARG A 23 6.41 -23.14 15.67
C ARG A 23 6.91 -21.73 15.41
N LEU A 24 6.89 -21.29 14.15
CA LEU A 24 7.24 -19.94 13.77
C LEU A 24 6.03 -19.29 13.11
N GLN A 25 5.66 -18.12 13.62
CA GLN A 25 4.64 -17.25 13.06
C GLN A 25 5.24 -15.86 12.96
N ILE A 26 5.23 -15.29 11.75
CA ILE A 26 5.78 -13.96 11.46
C ILE A 26 4.73 -13.14 10.76
N GLU A 27 4.36 -12.02 11.36
CA GLU A 27 3.60 -10.98 10.71
C GLU A 27 4.54 -10.16 9.82
N CYS A 28 4.37 -10.31 8.52
CA CYS A 28 5.11 -9.57 7.50
C CYS A 28 4.31 -8.33 7.14
N ARG A 29 4.92 -7.15 7.21
CA ARG A 29 4.29 -5.93 6.73
C ARG A 29 4.28 -5.94 5.21
N PHE A 30 3.14 -5.70 4.59
CA PHE A 30 3.04 -5.42 3.17
C PHE A 30 2.86 -3.91 2.98
N GLU A 31 3.74 -3.29 2.19
CA GLU A 31 3.67 -1.87 1.89
C GLU A 31 4.42 -1.60 0.58
N SER A 32 3.84 -0.77 -0.30
CA SER A 32 4.44 -0.44 -1.60
C SER A 32 4.76 -1.69 -2.45
N ASP A 33 3.77 -2.58 -2.58
CA ASP A 33 3.82 -3.81 -3.38
C ASP A 33 4.93 -4.80 -3.01
N THR A 34 5.48 -4.69 -1.80
CA THR A 34 6.52 -5.61 -1.32
C THR A 34 6.36 -5.92 0.17
N LEU A 35 7.05 -6.98 0.60
CA LEU A 35 7.10 -7.42 1.99
C LEU A 35 8.28 -6.78 2.69
N TRP A 36 8.07 -6.33 3.93
CA TRP A 36 9.09 -5.71 4.76
C TRP A 36 9.28 -6.51 6.05
N LEU A 37 10.53 -6.88 6.34
CA LEU A 37 10.92 -7.54 7.59
C LEU A 37 12.12 -6.86 8.24
N SER A 38 12.11 -6.82 9.57
CA SER A 38 13.32 -6.45 10.31
C SER A 38 14.37 -7.56 10.20
N GLN A 39 15.63 -7.20 10.38
CA GLN A 39 16.75 -8.15 10.36
C GLN A 39 16.58 -9.33 11.34
N ALA A 40 15.95 -9.09 12.49
CA ALA A 40 15.65 -10.12 13.48
C ALA A 40 14.67 -11.17 12.96
N LEU A 41 13.61 -10.74 12.27
CA LEU A 41 12.64 -11.66 11.68
C LEU A 41 13.24 -12.47 10.53
N ILE A 42 14.15 -11.87 9.76
CA ILE A 42 14.91 -12.58 8.73
C ILE A 42 15.79 -13.67 9.38
N ALA A 43 16.43 -13.36 10.50
CA ALA A 43 17.18 -14.34 11.28
C ALA A 43 16.29 -15.51 11.76
N ASP A 44 15.08 -15.23 12.24
CA ASP A 44 14.13 -16.26 12.67
C ASP A 44 13.69 -17.19 11.53
N ILE A 45 13.42 -16.62 10.34
CA ILE A 45 13.06 -17.38 9.12
C ILE A 45 14.21 -18.32 8.74
N TYR A 46 15.42 -17.77 8.64
CA TYR A 46 16.57 -18.53 8.14
C TYR A 46 17.28 -19.33 9.22
N GLN A 47 16.80 -19.30 10.47
CA GLN A 47 17.39 -20.00 11.62
C GLN A 47 18.88 -19.67 11.76
N LYS A 48 19.21 -18.37 11.72
CA LYS A 48 20.56 -17.84 11.87
C LYS A 48 20.58 -16.73 12.90
N ASP A 49 21.77 -16.43 13.41
CA ASP A 49 21.97 -15.26 14.24
C ASP A 49 21.82 -13.98 13.41
N VAL A 50 21.32 -12.92 14.04
CA VAL A 50 21.20 -11.59 13.44
C VAL A 50 22.54 -11.11 12.87
N ARG A 51 23.65 -11.45 13.52
CA ARG A 51 25.01 -11.14 13.05
C ARG A 51 25.32 -11.78 11.69
N THR A 52 24.92 -13.03 11.48
CA THR A 52 25.11 -13.73 10.20
C THR A 52 24.25 -13.10 9.11
N ILE A 53 23.01 -12.73 9.42
CA ILE A 53 22.16 -12.00 8.48
C ILE A 53 22.78 -10.65 8.12
N ASN A 54 23.36 -9.95 9.09
CA ASN A 54 24.08 -8.69 8.86
C ASN A 54 25.24 -8.83 7.90
N GLU A 55 26.05 -9.86 8.09
CA GLU A 55 27.19 -10.14 7.23
C GLU A 55 26.74 -10.41 5.79
N HIS A 56 25.69 -11.21 5.59
CA HIS A 56 25.14 -11.44 4.25
C HIS A 56 24.61 -10.17 3.59
N LEU A 57 23.86 -9.33 4.32
CA LEU A 57 23.35 -8.07 3.80
C LEU A 57 24.49 -7.12 3.39
N ILE A 58 25.52 -6.98 4.23
CA ILE A 58 26.71 -6.18 3.90
C ILE A 58 27.38 -6.68 2.62
N ASN A 59 27.56 -8.00 2.49
CA ASN A 59 28.20 -8.57 1.30
C ASN A 59 27.35 -8.36 0.04
N ILE A 60 26.02 -8.57 0.13
CA ILE A 60 25.08 -8.31 -0.98
C ILE A 60 25.22 -6.87 -1.51
N PHE A 61 25.32 -5.88 -0.61
CA PHE A 61 25.46 -4.49 -0.99
C PHE A 61 26.87 -4.17 -1.53
N ASN A 62 27.92 -4.72 -0.92
CA ASN A 62 29.30 -4.54 -1.37
C ASN A 62 29.55 -5.17 -2.75
N GLU A 63 28.88 -6.27 -3.05
CA GLU A 63 28.91 -6.95 -4.36
C GLU A 63 28.07 -6.21 -5.41
N GLY A 64 27.30 -5.20 -5.02
CA GLY A 64 26.45 -4.42 -5.91
C GLY A 64 25.22 -5.17 -6.43
N GLU A 65 24.84 -6.28 -5.77
CA GLU A 65 23.65 -7.05 -6.18
C GLU A 65 22.36 -6.28 -5.92
N LEU A 66 22.32 -5.51 -4.84
CA LEU A 66 21.19 -4.68 -4.45
C LEU A 66 21.67 -3.28 -4.04
N GLU A 67 20.79 -2.31 -4.22
CA GLU A 67 21.01 -0.93 -3.81
C GLU A 67 20.34 -0.68 -2.44
N PRO A 68 21.07 -0.19 -1.43
CA PRO A 68 20.51 -0.01 -0.08
C PRO A 68 19.32 0.94 -0.01
N ALA A 69 19.30 2.06 -0.74
CA ALA A 69 18.21 3.03 -0.66
C ALA A 69 16.89 2.51 -1.25
N ALA A 70 16.94 1.56 -2.18
CA ALA A 70 15.78 0.89 -2.77
C ALA A 70 15.27 -0.28 -1.92
N THR A 71 16.14 -0.88 -1.09
CA THR A 71 15.83 -2.13 -0.38
C THR A 71 15.71 -1.99 1.14
N ILE A 72 16.10 -0.85 1.70
CA ILE A 72 16.04 -0.57 3.14
C ILE A 72 15.09 0.58 3.45
N ARG A 73 14.25 0.41 4.48
CA ARG A 73 13.39 1.47 4.99
C ARG A 73 13.36 1.51 6.51
N LYS A 74 13.27 2.72 7.08
CA LYS A 74 13.14 2.93 8.52
C LYS A 74 11.67 2.96 8.93
N PHE A 75 11.33 2.11 9.89
CA PHE A 75 10.01 2.11 10.53
C PHE A 75 10.13 2.52 11.99
N ARG A 76 9.24 3.44 12.41
CA ARG A 76 9.11 3.84 13.81
C ARG A 76 8.33 2.76 14.56
N ILE A 77 8.96 2.16 15.56
CA ILE A 77 8.32 1.24 16.49
C ILE A 77 8.25 1.92 17.85
N VAL A 78 7.06 1.97 18.44
CA VAL A 78 6.83 2.44 19.81
C VAL A 78 6.66 1.22 20.70
N ARG A 79 7.40 1.15 21.80
CA ARG A 79 7.23 0.14 22.85
C ARG A 79 7.14 0.80 24.22
N LEU A 80 6.41 0.16 25.13
CA LEU A 80 6.37 0.55 26.53
C LEU A 80 7.61 -0.04 27.23
N GLU A 81 8.44 0.81 27.84
CA GLU A 81 9.54 0.39 28.70
C GLU A 81 9.29 0.90 30.12
N GLY A 82 8.80 0.04 31.01
CA GLY A 82 8.33 0.45 32.33
C GLY A 82 7.08 1.33 32.19
N SER A 83 7.16 2.59 32.61
CA SER A 83 6.08 3.58 32.49
C SER A 83 6.21 4.54 31.31
N ARG A 84 7.30 4.47 30.53
CA ARG A 84 7.56 5.38 29.41
C ARG A 84 7.35 4.71 28.07
N GLU A 85 6.80 5.46 27.11
CA GLU A 85 6.81 5.07 25.70
C GLU A 85 8.16 5.44 25.08
N VAL A 86 8.82 4.44 24.49
CA VAL A 86 10.09 4.62 23.78
C VAL A 86 9.88 4.33 22.31
N ALA A 87 10.13 5.33 21.48
CA ALA A 87 10.12 5.20 20.03
C ALA A 87 11.52 4.97 19.49
N ARG A 88 11.68 3.99 18.60
CA ARG A 88 12.93 3.70 17.90
C ARG A 88 12.68 3.54 16.42
N GLN A 89 13.66 3.96 15.62
CA GLN A 89 13.69 3.69 14.19
C GLN A 89 14.41 2.36 13.98
N ILE A 90 13.76 1.44 13.29
CA ILE A 90 14.34 0.13 12.96
C ILE A 90 14.39 -0.01 11.44
N ASP A 91 15.52 -0.49 10.95
CA ASP A 91 15.70 -0.82 9.54
C ASP A 91 14.94 -2.11 9.21
N TYR A 92 14.15 -2.04 8.15
CA TYR A 92 13.47 -3.16 7.52
C TYR A 92 13.97 -3.31 6.10
N TYR A 93 13.97 -4.55 5.65
CA TYR A 93 14.46 -4.97 4.36
C TYR A 93 13.30 -5.49 3.54
N ASN A 94 13.25 -5.09 2.27
CA ASN A 94 12.21 -5.50 1.35
C ASN A 94 12.36 -6.98 0.93
N LEU A 95 11.42 -7.49 0.15
CA LEU A 95 11.43 -8.89 -0.27
C LEU A 95 12.70 -9.27 -1.04
N ASP A 96 13.24 -8.40 -1.89
CA ASP A 96 14.43 -8.69 -2.68
C ASP A 96 15.64 -8.97 -1.77
N ALA A 97 15.84 -8.13 -0.75
CA ALA A 97 16.90 -8.34 0.24
C ALA A 97 16.67 -9.62 1.06
N ILE A 98 15.43 -9.91 1.45
CA ILE A 98 15.09 -11.14 2.19
C ILE A 98 15.43 -12.38 1.33
N LEU A 99 15.06 -12.38 0.05
CA LEU A 99 15.34 -13.48 -0.87
C LEU A 99 16.83 -13.62 -1.18
N ALA A 100 17.55 -12.51 -1.38
CA ALA A 100 18.98 -12.50 -1.64
C ALA A 100 19.78 -13.13 -0.50
N VAL A 101 19.41 -12.85 0.75
CA VAL A 101 19.93 -13.56 1.93
C VAL A 101 19.56 -15.04 1.87
N GLY A 102 18.31 -15.35 1.53
CA GLY A 102 17.81 -16.72 1.41
C GLY A 102 18.50 -17.58 0.36
N TYR A 103 19.11 -16.99 -0.68
CA TYR A 103 19.93 -17.72 -1.64
C TYR A 103 21.33 -18.07 -1.11
N ARG A 104 21.84 -17.29 -0.16
CA ARG A 104 23.13 -17.51 0.52
C ARG A 104 23.00 -18.43 1.73
N VAL A 105 21.80 -18.56 2.29
CA VAL A 105 21.54 -19.31 3.53
C VAL A 105 20.65 -20.54 3.28
N ARG A 106 21.17 -21.73 3.62
CA ARG A 106 20.37 -22.97 3.65
C ARG A 106 19.58 -23.07 4.95
N SER A 107 18.25 -23.15 4.83
CA SER A 107 17.31 -23.36 5.94
C SER A 107 16.03 -24.01 5.44
N ALA A 108 15.50 -25.00 6.19
CA ALA A 108 14.21 -25.60 5.88
C ALA A 108 13.06 -24.59 5.99
N ARG A 109 13.08 -23.76 7.04
CA ARG A 109 12.11 -22.65 7.20
C ARG A 109 12.31 -21.56 6.16
N GLY A 110 13.56 -21.28 5.78
CA GLY A 110 13.86 -20.39 4.66
C GLY A 110 13.27 -20.88 3.33
N THR A 111 13.33 -22.20 3.07
CA THR A 111 12.68 -22.80 1.89
C THR A 111 11.16 -22.65 1.95
N GLN A 112 10.55 -22.93 3.11
CA GLN A 112 9.11 -22.73 3.31
C GLN A 112 8.69 -21.28 3.08
N PHE A 113 9.45 -20.32 3.63
CA PHE A 113 9.21 -18.90 3.44
C PHE A 113 9.28 -18.51 1.96
N ARG A 114 10.30 -18.96 1.21
CA ARG A 114 10.40 -18.65 -0.22
C ARG A 114 9.22 -19.20 -1.03
N GLN A 115 8.76 -20.41 -0.73
CA GLN A 115 7.58 -21.02 -1.35
C GLN A 115 6.33 -20.19 -1.04
N TRP A 116 6.11 -19.89 0.24
CA TRP A 116 5.00 -19.09 0.70
C TRP A 116 4.99 -17.67 0.11
N ALA A 117 6.13 -16.98 0.10
CA ALA A 117 6.25 -15.62 -0.43
C ALA A 117 5.93 -15.59 -1.93
N THR A 118 6.43 -16.57 -2.69
CA THR A 118 6.13 -16.72 -4.12
C THR A 118 4.64 -16.91 -4.36
N GLN A 119 3.98 -17.83 -3.62
CA GLN A 119 2.55 -18.06 -3.74
C GLN A 119 1.74 -16.81 -3.36
N THR A 120 2.10 -16.18 -2.24
CA THR A 120 1.41 -14.99 -1.72
C THR A 120 1.45 -13.84 -2.73
N LEU A 121 2.63 -13.57 -3.31
CA LEU A 121 2.76 -12.55 -4.35
C LEU A 121 1.95 -12.89 -5.61
N GLN A 122 1.97 -14.15 -6.07
CA GLN A 122 1.17 -14.58 -7.22
C GLN A 122 -0.32 -14.34 -6.99
N GLU A 123 -0.82 -14.63 -5.78
CA GLU A 123 -2.22 -14.36 -5.42
C GLU A 123 -2.53 -12.86 -5.46
N TYR A 124 -1.63 -11.99 -4.97
CA TYR A 124 -1.82 -10.54 -5.05
C TYR A 124 -1.81 -10.02 -6.48
N VAL A 125 -0.92 -10.52 -7.34
CA VAL A 125 -0.87 -10.16 -8.74
C VAL A 125 -2.18 -10.53 -9.44
N ILE A 126 -2.65 -11.77 -9.28
CA ILE A 126 -3.90 -12.24 -9.88
C ILE A 126 -5.10 -11.43 -9.39
N LYS A 127 -5.20 -11.21 -8.07
CA LYS A 127 -6.29 -10.39 -7.49
C LYS A 127 -6.23 -8.95 -8.00
N GLY A 128 -5.04 -8.36 -8.10
CA GLY A 128 -4.84 -7.02 -8.66
C GLY A 128 -5.38 -6.90 -10.09
N PHE A 129 -5.05 -7.85 -10.96
CA PHE A 129 -5.57 -7.89 -12.33
C PHE A 129 -7.10 -8.03 -12.38
N VAL A 130 -7.68 -8.97 -11.62
CA VAL A 130 -9.14 -9.17 -11.58
C VAL A 130 -9.88 -7.90 -11.12
N MET A 131 -9.32 -7.18 -10.14
CA MET A 131 -9.90 -5.93 -9.65
C MET A 131 -9.83 -4.81 -10.68
N ASP A 132 -8.76 -4.75 -11.47
CA ASP A 132 -8.60 -3.75 -12.52
C ASP A 132 -9.54 -4.05 -13.72
N ASP A 133 -9.71 -5.32 -14.09
CA ASP A 133 -10.68 -5.75 -15.10
C ASP A 133 -12.12 -5.38 -14.69
N GLN A 134 -12.52 -5.65 -13.44
CA GLN A 134 -13.83 -5.24 -12.92
C GLN A 134 -14.02 -3.72 -12.90
N ARG A 135 -12.92 -2.94 -12.83
CA ARG A 135 -12.97 -1.49 -12.92
C ARG A 135 -13.14 -1.03 -14.36
N ALA A 136 -12.48 -1.70 -15.31
CA ALA A 136 -12.60 -1.43 -16.74
C ALA A 136 -13.98 -1.78 -17.30
N GLU A 137 -14.64 -2.81 -16.77
CA GLU A 137 -15.97 -3.26 -17.22
C GLU A 137 -17.14 -2.39 -16.70
N LYS A 138 -16.91 -1.51 -15.71
CA LYS A 138 -17.92 -0.53 -15.29
C LYS A 138 -17.89 0.68 -16.23
N PRO A 139 -18.90 0.89 -17.11
CA PRO A 139 -18.95 2.13 -17.88
C PRO A 139 -19.04 3.30 -16.89
N ALA A 140 -18.19 4.32 -17.09
CA ALA A 140 -18.20 5.55 -16.30
C ALA A 140 -19.58 6.22 -16.38
N GLY A 141 -20.42 5.89 -15.40
CA GLY A 141 -21.79 6.37 -15.32
C GLY A 141 -21.82 7.84 -14.90
N ARG A 142 -22.09 8.68 -15.90
CA ARG A 142 -22.87 9.92 -15.80
C ARG A 142 -22.11 11.22 -15.51
N ALA A 143 -21.49 11.77 -16.55
CA ALA A 143 -21.45 13.23 -16.73
C ALA A 143 -22.82 13.70 -17.25
N VAL A 144 -23.74 14.13 -16.38
CA VAL A 144 -24.84 15.00 -16.83
C VAL A 144 -24.33 16.43 -16.80
N ARG A 145 -23.94 16.95 -17.96
CA ARG A 145 -24.01 18.38 -18.21
C ARG A 145 -25.46 18.70 -18.54
N SER A 146 -26.22 19.22 -17.59
CA SER A 146 -27.55 19.77 -17.83
C SER A 146 -27.43 21.15 -18.48
N ALA A 147 -27.25 21.16 -19.80
CA ALA A 147 -27.67 22.28 -20.63
C ALA A 147 -29.16 22.07 -20.98
N GLY A 148 -30.03 22.95 -20.47
CA GLY A 148 -31.48 22.84 -20.63
C GLY A 148 -32.14 24.20 -20.68
N LEU A 149 -32.10 24.79 -21.87
CA LEU A 149 -32.74 26.03 -22.28
C LEU A 149 -34.27 25.83 -22.47
N PHE A 150 -35.06 26.80 -22.00
CA PHE A 150 -36.44 27.16 -22.39
C PHE A 150 -37.62 26.19 -22.13
N ARG A 151 -38.60 26.66 -21.34
CA ARG A 151 -40.02 26.65 -21.72
C ARG A 151 -40.78 27.82 -21.08
N ARG A 152 -41.68 28.40 -21.88
CA ARG A 152 -42.52 29.59 -21.70
C ARG A 152 -43.58 29.38 -20.61
N ASP A 153 -43.95 30.45 -19.93
CA ASP A 153 -45.32 30.64 -19.42
C ASP A 153 -45.78 32.09 -19.64
N ALA A 154 -47.01 32.21 -20.12
CA ALA A 154 -47.74 33.44 -20.35
C ALA A 154 -48.58 33.77 -19.10
N GLY A 155 -48.66 35.04 -18.72
CA GLY A 155 -49.51 35.49 -17.62
C GLY A 155 -49.47 37.00 -17.36
N THR A 156 -50.35 37.72 -18.07
CA THR A 156 -51.19 38.82 -17.55
C THR A 156 -50.50 40.10 -17.00
N HIS A 157 -50.58 41.17 -17.80
CA HIS A 157 -50.55 42.59 -17.38
C HIS A 157 -51.69 42.92 -16.38
N PRO A 158 -51.73 44.06 -15.64
CA PRO A 158 -51.11 45.36 -15.95
C PRO A 158 -50.51 46.13 -14.75
N ARG A 159 -49.74 47.20 -15.02
CA ARG A 159 -50.12 48.60 -14.70
C ARG A 159 -48.99 49.58 -15.03
N TYR A 160 -49.43 50.66 -15.67
CA TYR A 160 -48.69 51.87 -15.98
C TYR A 160 -48.40 52.68 -14.71
N SER A 161 -47.20 53.24 -14.56
CA SER A 161 -47.02 54.62 -14.08
C SER A 161 -45.62 55.14 -14.42
N ARG A 162 -45.61 56.40 -14.86
CA ARG A 162 -44.50 57.19 -15.38
C ARG A 162 -43.61 57.74 -14.25
N GLN A 163 -42.33 58.00 -14.54
CA GLN A 163 -41.62 59.30 -14.43
C GLN A 163 -40.13 59.10 -14.81
N ARG A 164 -39.62 59.79 -15.85
CA ARG A 164 -38.68 60.96 -15.82
C ARG A 164 -37.29 60.60 -15.23
N THR A 165 -36.09 60.91 -15.75
CA THR A 165 -35.47 61.65 -16.88
C THR A 165 -33.92 61.36 -16.83
N PRO A 166 -33.02 61.92 -17.68
CA PRO A 166 -31.79 61.27 -18.15
C PRO A 166 -30.45 61.90 -17.69
N GLY A 167 -29.33 61.31 -18.12
CA GLY A 167 -27.97 61.89 -18.15
C GLY A 167 -26.93 60.95 -17.51
N LEU A 168 -25.71 60.75 -18.00
CA LEU A 168 -24.84 61.53 -18.88
C LEU A 168 -23.73 60.62 -19.44
N SER A 169 -23.29 60.89 -20.67
CA SER A 169 -22.03 60.40 -21.26
C SER A 169 -20.81 61.05 -20.60
N ALA A 170 -19.65 60.37 -20.64
CA ALA A 170 -18.43 60.88 -21.28
C ALA A 170 -17.26 59.91 -21.14
N HIS A 171 -16.60 59.67 -22.29
CA HIS A 171 -15.16 59.44 -22.55
C HIS A 171 -14.32 58.50 -21.68
#